data_AF-A0A370V531-F1
#
_entry.id   AF-A0A370V531-F1
#
_cell.length_a   1.000
_cell.length_b   1.000
_cell.length_c   1.000
_cell.angle_alpha   90.00
_cell.angle_beta   90.00
_cell.angle_gamma   90.00
#
_symmetry.space_group_name_H-M   'P 1'
#
loop_
_entity.id
_entity.type
_entity.pdbx_description
1 polymer ?
#
loop_
_entity_poly.entity_id
_entity_poly.type
_entity_poly.pdbx_seq_one_letter_code
_entity_poly.pdbx_strand_id
1 'polypeptide(L)' 'MSGFELRLWRRGMGWDQERAAEELGISLRTYKRYEKKAETGKLIELATEALTRRAG' A
#
# COMPACT_ATOMS: atom_id res chain seq x y z
N MET A 1 0.90 -7.92 5.87
CA MET A 1 1.62 -8.03 4.58
C MET A 1 3.03 -7.43 4.68
N SER A 2 3.94 -7.91 3.83
CA SER A 2 5.31 -7.40 3.67
C SER A 2 5.37 -6.18 2.75
N GLY A 3 6.49 -5.46 2.77
CA GLY A 3 6.73 -4.36 1.84
C GLY A 3 6.77 -4.80 0.37
N PHE A 4 7.17 -6.05 0.11
CA PHE A 4 7.12 -6.63 -1.23
C PHE A 4 5.68 -6.84 -1.71
N GLU A 5 4.83 -7.42 -0.86
CA GLU A 5 3.40 -7.61 -1.16
C GLU A 5 2.68 -6.27 -1.36
N LEU A 6 2.99 -5.26 -0.53
CA LEU A 6 2.45 -3.91 -0.71
C LEU A 6 2.82 -3.30 -2.08
N ARG A 7 4.06 -3.52 -2.53
CA ARG A 7 4.50 -3.10 -3.87
C ARG A 7 3.72 -3.82 -4.97
N LEU A 8 3.52 -5.13 -4.82
CA LEU A 8 2.78 -5.94 -5.79
C LEU A 8 1.32 -5.49 -5.88
N TRP A 9 0.68 -5.26 -4.73
CA TRP A 9 -0.68 -4.74 -4.62
C TRP A 9 -0.86 -3.44 -5.40
N ARG A 10 -0.09 -2.38 -5.12
CA ARG A 10 -0.28 -1.11 -5.84
C ARG A 10 -0.03 -1.22 -7.35
N ARG A 11 0.88 -2.10 -7.78
CA ARG A 11 1.11 -2.35 -9.20
C ARG A 11 -0.08 -3.07 -9.84
N GLY A 12 -0.70 -4.00 -9.12
CA GLY A 12 -1.96 -4.64 -9.53
C GLY A 12 -3.11 -3.63 -9.67
N MET A 13 -3.11 -2.57 -8.85
CA MET A 13 -4.04 -1.44 -8.97
C MET A 13 -3.69 -0.46 -10.11
N GLY A 14 -2.55 -0.64 -10.79
CA GLY A 14 -2.05 0.31 -11.79
C GLY A 14 -1.49 1.61 -11.19
N TRP A 15 -1.14 1.62 -9.89
CA TRP A 15 -0.70 2.81 -9.17
C TRP A 15 0.81 2.92 -9.04
N ASP A 16 1.31 4.15 -9.15
CA ASP A 16 2.64 4.51 -8.68
C ASP A 16 2.67 4.65 -7.14
N GLN A 17 3.82 5.04 -6.60
CA GLN A 17 3.97 5.20 -5.14
C GLN A 17 3.25 6.44 -4.60
N GLU A 18 3.06 7.48 -5.43
CA GLU A 18 2.40 8.72 -5.02
C GLU A 18 0.90 8.50 -4.90
N ARG A 19 0.28 7.90 -5.93
CA ARG A 19 -1.14 7.54 -5.90
C ARG A 19 -1.47 6.57 -4.78
N ALA A 20 -0.62 5.56 -4.56
CA ALA A 20 -0.84 4.60 -3.47
C ALA A 20 -0.73 5.25 -2.09
N ALA A 21 0.18 6.24 -1.91
CA ALA A 21 0.29 6.99 -0.67
C ALA A 21 -0.92 7.90 -0.44
N GLU A 22 -1.40 8.57 -1.50
CA GLU A 22 -2.62 9.39 -1.50
C GLU A 22 -3.85 8.57 -1.08
N GLU A 23 -4.08 7.42 -1.72
CA GLU A 23 -5.22 6.53 -1.44
C GLU A 23 -5.19 5.95 -0.01
N LEU A 24 -3.99 5.71 0.52
CA LEU A 24 -3.81 5.28 1.91
C LEU A 24 -3.81 6.44 2.92
N GLY A 25 -3.90 7.69 2.48
CA GLY A 25 -3.90 8.86 3.35
C GLY A 25 -2.59 9.05 4.13
N ILE A 26 -1.45 8.64 3.56
CA ILE A 26 -0.13 8.74 4.20
C ILE A 26 0.86 9.50 3.33
N SER A 27 1.95 9.97 3.93
CA SER A 27 3.01 10.62 3.15
C SER A 27 3.72 9.63 2.20
N LEU A 28 4.18 10.11 1.04
CA LEU A 28 5.03 9.34 0.12
C LEU A 28 6.27 8.76 0.82
N ARG A 29 6.86 9.51 1.77
CA ARG A 29 7.99 9.04 2.58
C ARG A 29 7.63 7.81 3.40
N THR A 30 6.47 7.84 4.05
CA THR A 30 5.95 6.70 4.85
C THR A 30 5.71 5.49 3.95
N TYR A 31 5.08 5.70 2.79
CA TYR A 31 4.83 4.64 1.82
C TYR A 31 6.13 3.97 1.33
N LYS A 32 7.12 4.78 0.90
CA LYS A 32 8.45 4.29 0.48
C LYS A 32 9.16 3.51 1.59
N ARG A 33 8.97 3.88 2.85
CA ARG A 33 9.50 3.13 4.01
C ARG A 33 8.80 1.78 4.16
N TYR A 34 7.48 1.73 4.01
CA TYR A 34 6.73 0.47 4.13
C TYR A 34 7.13 -0.57 3.07
N GLU A 35 7.33 -0.16 1.82
CA GLU A 35 7.80 -1.10 0.77
C GLU A 35 9.16 -1.76 1.06
N LYS A 36 9.93 -1.21 2.00
CA LYS A 36 11.24 -1.75 2.41
C LYS A 36 11.18 -2.57 3.69
N LYS A 37 10.03 -2.63 4.37
CA LYS A 37 9.89 -3.40 5.62
C LYS A 37 9.60 -4.86 5.34
N ALA A 38 10.10 -5.73 6.21
CA ALA A 38 9.67 -7.12 6.27
C ALA A 38 8.17 -7.23 6.56
N GLU A 39 7.63 -6.32 7.38
CA GLU A 39 6.21 -6.25 7.71
C GLU A 39 5.73 -4.80 7.83
N THR A 40 4.60 -4.47 7.20
CA THR A 40 4.02 -3.11 7.20
C THR A 40 3.12 -2.84 8.41
N GLY A 41 2.60 -3.90 9.04
CA GLY A 41 1.66 -3.87 10.16
C GLY A 41 0.20 -4.04 9.72
N LYS A 42 -0.66 -4.44 10.67
CA LYS A 42 -2.05 -4.83 10.42
C LYS A 42 -2.93 -3.71 9.85
N LEU A 43 -2.67 -2.45 10.23
CA LEU A 43 -3.42 -1.29 9.72
C LEU A 43 -3.28 -1.16 8.20
N ILE A 44 -2.06 -1.30 7.68
CA ILE A 44 -1.81 -1.19 6.23
C ILE A 44 -2.45 -2.35 5.48
N GLU A 45 -2.39 -3.55 6.04
CA GLU A 45 -3.05 -4.72 5.48
C GLU A 45 -4.57 -4.50 5.34
N LEU A 46 -5.25 -4.09 6.42
CA LEU A 46 -6.68 -3.81 6.39
C LEU A 46 -7.05 -2.67 5.42
N ALA A 47 -6.24 -1.61 5.36
CA ALA A 47 -6.46 -0.51 4.43
C ALA A 47 -6.34 -0.96 2.96
N THR A 48 -5.34 -1.79 2.63
CA THR A 48 -5.17 -2.34 1.27
C THR A 48 -6.33 -3.26 0.88
N GLU A 49 -6.82 -4.09 1.80
CA GLU A 49 -8.00 -4.93 1.59
C GLU A 49 -9.25 -4.08 1.31
N ALA A 50 -9.49 -3.04 2.12
CA ALA A 50 -10.62 -2.14 1.95
C ALA A 50 -10.60 -1.43 0.59
N LEU A 51 -9.43 -0.92 0.18
CA LEU A 51 -9.25 -0.26 -1.13
C LEU A 51 -9.48 -1.23 -2.29
N THR A 52 -9.02 -2.48 -2.16
CA THR A 52 -9.21 -3.52 -3.18
C THR A 52 -10.69 -3.84 -3.36
N ARG A 53 -11.45 -3.97 -2.26
CA ARG A 53 -12.90 -4.21 -2.30
C ARG A 53 -13.70 -3.03 -2.87
N ARG A 54 -13.17 -1.81 -2.79
CA ARG A 54 -13.82 -0.61 -3.38
C ARG A 54 -13.66 -0.57 -4.91
N ALA A 55 -12.62 -1.20 -5.44
CA ALA A 55 -12.25 -1.11 -6.86
C ALA A 55 -12.87 -2.23 -7.72
N GLY A 56 -13.43 -3.28 -7.10
CA GLY A 56 -14.20 -4.34 -7.76
C GLY A 56 -15.68 -4.17 -7.50
#